data_AF-M1JBG8-F1
#
_entry.id   AF-M1JBG8-F1
#
_cell.length_a   1.000
_cell.length_b   1.000
_cell.length_c   1.000
_cell.angle_alpha   90.00
_cell.angle_beta   90.00
_cell.angle_gamma   90.00
#
_symmetry.space_group_name_H-M   'P 1'
#
loop_
_entity.id
_entity.type
_entity.pdbx_description
1 polymer ?
#
loop_
_entity_poly.entity_id
_entity_poly.type
_entity_poly.pdbx_seq_one_letter_code
_entity_poly.pdbx_strand_id
1 'polypeptide(L)' 'MRIITVKLPEQFLEAIDELVNTGRYTSRSEVIRLALNDFIRKELWVSDSE' A
#
# COMPACT_ATOMS: atom_id res chain seq x y z
N MET A 1 13.53 2.85 8.37
CA MET A 1 12.08 2.53 8.28
C MET A 1 11.51 2.52 9.69
N ARG A 2 10.30 3.06 9.91
CA ARG A 2 9.60 2.97 11.20
C ARG A 2 8.49 1.93 11.11
N ILE A 3 8.22 1.21 12.20
CA ILE A 3 7.12 0.25 12.27
C ILE A 3 5.85 1.02 12.64
N ILE A 4 4.78 0.81 11.86
CA ILE A 4 3.45 1.33 12.14
C ILE A 4 2.49 0.15 12.28
N THR A 5 1.61 0.20 13.28
CA THR A 5 0.55 -0.78 13.46
C THR A 5 -0.77 -0.11 13.11
N VAL A 6 -1.48 -0.66 12.14
CA VAL A 6 -2.79 -0.17 11.70
C VAL A 6 -3.81 -1.29 11.80
N LYS A 7 -5.07 -0.94 12.05
CA LYS A 7 -6.18 -1.89 11.98
C LYS A 7 -6.76 -1.84 10.56
N LEU A 8 -6.79 -2.97 9.88
CA LEU A 8 -7.37 -3.11 8.55
C LEU A 8 -8.53 -4.11 8.60
N PRO A 9 -9.60 -3.91 7.81
CA PRO A 9 -10.62 -4.92 7.61
C PRO A 9 -10.02 -6.19 6.98
N GLU A 10 -10.61 -7.34 7.29
CA GLU A 10 -10.13 -8.65 6.84
C GLU A 10 -10.06 -8.78 5.32
N GLN A 11 -11.06 -8.23 4.60
CA GLN A 11 -11.10 -8.22 3.13
C GLN A 11 -9.85 -7.59 2.50
N PHE A 12 -9.28 -6.55 3.12
CA PHE A 12 -8.06 -5.93 2.62
C PHE A 12 -6.83 -6.78 2.89
N LEU A 13 -6.80 -7.49 4.02
CA LEU A 13 -5.71 -8.42 4.33
C LEU A 13 -5.70 -9.58 3.33
N GLU A 14 -6.86 -10.17 3.04
CA GLU A 14 -7.00 -11.23 2.04
C GLU A 14 -6.53 -10.76 0.66
N ALA A 15 -6.97 -9.59 0.21
CA ALA A 15 -6.53 -9.02 -1.07
C ALA A 15 -5.01 -8.78 -1.12
N ILE A 16 -4.40 -8.30 -0.03
CA ILE A 16 -2.95 -8.11 0.04
C ILE A 16 -2.24 -9.47 0.02
N ASP A 17 -2.75 -10.47 0.71
CA ASP A 17 -2.17 -11.81 0.74
C ASP A 17 -2.27 -12.51 -0.62
N GLU A 18 -3.38 -12.34 -1.35
CA GLU A 18 -3.48 -12.78 -2.75
C GLU A 18 -2.41 -12.12 -3.62
N LEU A 19 -2.20 -10.81 -3.48
CA LEU A 19 -1.17 -10.09 -4.24
C LEU A 19 0.24 -10.61 -3.94
N VAL A 20 0.54 -10.95 -2.69
CA VAL A 20 1.82 -11.58 -2.32
C VAL A 20 1.91 -13.00 -2.88
N ASN A 21 0.83 -13.79 -2.82
CA ASN A 21 0.77 -15.16 -3.32
C ASN A 21 0.96 -15.25 -4.84
N THR A 22 0.57 -14.23 -5.60
CA THR A 22 0.86 -14.17 -7.05
C THR A 22 2.36 -14.02 -7.38
N GLY A 23 3.23 -13.88 -6.36
CA GLY A 23 4.68 -13.73 -6.52
C GLY A 23 5.10 -12.36 -7.04
N ARG A 24 4.16 -11.43 -7.23
CA ARG A 24 4.40 -10.05 -7.68
C ARG A 24 5.06 -9.18 -6.62
N TYR A 25 4.87 -9.51 -5.34
CA TYR A 25 5.38 -8.74 -4.21
C TYR A 25 6.02 -9.65 -3.17
N THR A 26 7.12 -9.19 -2.59
CA THR A 26 7.91 -10.00 -1.65
C THR A 26 7.31 -10.05 -0.24
N SER A 27 6.49 -9.06 0.13
CA SER A 27 5.87 -9.00 1.45
C SER A 27 4.64 -8.09 1.47
N ARG A 28 3.74 -8.32 2.44
CA ARG A 28 2.60 -7.42 2.73
C ARG A 28 3.04 -5.97 2.90
N SER A 29 4.16 -5.77 3.59
CA SER A 29 4.74 -4.43 3.83
C SER A 29 5.21 -3.74 2.54
N GLU A 30 5.59 -4.49 1.52
CA GLU A 30 5.99 -3.95 0.21
C GLU A 30 4.76 -3.49 -0.58
N VAL A 31 3.70 -4.31 -0.61
CA VAL A 31 2.41 -3.95 -1.20
C VAL A 31 1.88 -2.65 -0.59
N ILE A 32 1.84 -2.58 0.74
CA ILE A 32 1.34 -1.39 1.46
C ILE A 32 2.20 -0.16 1.16
N ARG A 33 3.53 -0.29 1.11
CA ARG A 33 4.43 0.84 0.80
C ARG A 33 4.22 1.37 -0.62
N LEU A 34 4.07 0.48 -1.60
CA LEU A 34 3.83 0.88 -2.99
C LEU A 34 2.46 1.54 -3.14
N ALA A 35 1.43 0.95 -2.57
CA ALA A 35 0.08 1.53 -2.56
C ALA A 35 0.06 2.92 -1.91
N LEU A 36 0.73 3.10 -0.76
CA LEU A 36 0.85 4.39 -0.10
C LEU A 36 1.65 5.40 -0.93
N ASN A 37 2.76 5.00 -1.54
CA ASN A 37 3.56 5.91 -2.38
C ASN A 37 2.76 6.39 -3.60
N ASP A 38 2.07 5.48 -4.28
CA ASP A 38 1.23 5.82 -5.43
C ASP A 38 0.04 6.69 -5.01
N PHE A 39 -0.57 6.39 -3.86
CA PHE A 39 -1.65 7.19 -3.30
C PHE A 39 -1.21 8.61 -2.95
N ILE A 40 -0.10 8.75 -2.21
CA ILE A 40 0.45 10.05 -1.80
C ILE A 40 0.89 10.85 -3.03
N ARG A 41 1.51 10.22 -4.02
CA ARG A 41 1.87 10.90 -5.28
C ARG A 41 0.64 11.42 -6.01
N LYS A 42 -0.45 10.65 -6.07
CA LYS A 42 -1.70 11.09 -6.70
C LYS A 42 -2.35 12.26 -5.96
N GLU A 43 -2.39 12.24 -4.64
CA GLU A 43 -3.05 13.29 -3.85
C GLU A 43 -2.19 14.56 -3.74
N LEU A 44 -0.90 14.43 -3.48
CA LEU A 44 -0.02 15.60 -3.23
C LEU A 44 0.53 16.22 -4.52
N TRP A 45 0.83 15.45 -5.56
CA TRP A 45 1.41 16.01 -6.80
C TRP A 45 0.36 16.50 -7.80
N VAL A 46 -0.94 16.37 -7.49
CA VAL A 46 -2.02 17.05 -8.22
C VAL A 46 -2.28 18.46 -7.64
N SER A 47 -1.75 18.79 -6.45
CA SER A 47 -2.01 20.07 -5.78
C SER A 47 -0.99 21.19 -6.07
N ASP A 48 0.04 20.95 -6.90
CA ASP A 48 1.01 21.98 -7.32
C ASP A 48 0.68 22.55 -8.72
N SER A 49 -0.60 22.57 -9.08
CA SER A 49 -1.07 23.17 -10.33
C SER A 49 -2.43 23.80 -10.17
N GLU A 50 -2.56 24.76 -9.25
CA GLU A 50 -3.54 25.88 -9.34
C GLU A 50 -3.11 27.06 -8.46
#